data_AF-A0A928Y8S0-F1
#
_entry.id   AF-A0A928Y8S0-F1
#
_cell.length_a   1.000
_cell.length_b   1.000
_cell.length_c   1.000
_cell.angle_alpha   90.00
_cell.angle_beta   90.00
_cell.angle_gamma   90.00
#
_symmetry.space_group_name_H-M   'P 1'
#
loop_
_entity.id
_entity.type
_entity.pdbx_description
1 polymer ?
#
loop_
_entity_poly.entity_id
_entity_poly.type
_entity_poly.pdbx_seq_one_letter_code
_entity_poly.pdbx_strand_id
1 'polypeptide(L)'
;MTGMHNSRTAPGVGSIVRTALRDLADDLFVTAVVNLLWLILMLLIVTGPPAIVALFYVGNRKAHGEVTEVNDFFFALRHYFWTAWRWGLVNMILLLFLWGDVVLTGHLSQSAFARFAQGFYLILLVIWLFLQLYALPFLFEQEQPSLRLAWRNAAVMLGQNVGFSLALAAALVAVLLVSTLFFLVIMAAGGILVALIANHAVLNRLQVDFPGNSKFSGK
;
A
#
# COMPACT_ATOMS: atom_id res chain seq x y z
N MET A 1 -48.01 23.87 38.34
CA MET A 1 -47.83 24.01 36.88
C MET A 1 -46.61 23.21 36.47
N THR A 2 -46.84 22.27 35.56
CA THR A 2 -46.07 21.06 35.32
C THR A 2 -44.85 21.36 34.45
N GLY A 3 -43.65 21.31 35.04
CA GLY A 3 -42.40 21.39 34.30
C GLY A 3 -42.19 20.10 33.50
N MET A 4 -42.55 20.12 32.22
CA MET A 4 -42.24 19.03 31.29
C MET A 4 -40.72 18.91 31.18
N HIS A 5 -40.18 17.89 31.85
CA HIS A 5 -38.81 17.42 31.65
C HIS A 5 -38.71 16.90 30.22
N ASN A 6 -38.31 17.79 29.31
CA ASN A 6 -38.11 17.45 27.91
C ASN A 6 -36.83 16.62 27.83
N SER A 7 -36.95 15.31 28.05
CA SER A 7 -35.88 14.34 27.85
C SER A 7 -35.57 14.27 26.36
N ARG A 8 -34.78 15.23 25.87
CA ARG A 8 -34.14 15.13 24.56
C ARG A 8 -33.27 13.89 24.62
N THR A 9 -33.77 12.79 24.09
CA THR A 9 -33.03 11.55 23.99
C THR A 9 -31.77 11.83 23.19
N ALA A 10 -30.62 11.49 23.77
CA ALA A 10 -29.34 11.69 23.13
C ALA A 10 -29.37 11.01 21.75
N PRO A 11 -28.93 11.70 20.68
CA PRO A 11 -28.86 11.11 19.35
C PRO A 11 -28.15 9.74 19.40
N GLY A 12 -28.77 8.71 18.84
CA GLY A 12 -28.23 7.35 18.86
C GLY A 12 -26.97 7.21 18.00
N VAL A 13 -26.21 6.13 18.20
CA VAL A 13 -24.93 5.87 17.49
C VAL A 13 -25.05 6.03 15.97
N GLY A 14 -26.16 5.58 15.36
CA GLY A 14 -26.38 5.73 13.92
C GLY A 14 -26.45 7.20 13.45
N SER A 15 -26.95 8.11 14.28
CA SER A 15 -26.97 9.54 13.96
C SER A 15 -25.57 10.17 14.04
N ILE A 16 -24.74 9.75 15.00
CA ILE A 16 -23.35 10.19 15.15
C ILE A 16 -22.54 9.80 13.91
N VAL A 17 -22.66 8.53 13.48
CA VAL A 17 -21.98 8.03 12.27
C VAL A 17 -22.46 8.77 11.02
N ARG A 18 -23.77 9.00 10.89
CA ARG A 18 -24.32 9.75 9.74
C ARG A 18 -23.82 11.19 9.71
N THR A 19 -23.71 11.87 10.85
CA THR A 19 -23.14 13.23 10.92
C THR A 19 -21.67 13.21 10.55
N ALA A 20 -20.87 12.28 11.10
CA ALA A 20 -19.46 12.15 10.73
C ALA A 20 -19.25 11.88 9.23
N LEU A 21 -20.11 11.06 8.61
CA LEU A 21 -20.07 10.82 7.17
C LEU A 21 -20.48 12.06 6.35
N ARG A 22 -21.44 12.85 6.84
CA ARG A 22 -21.84 14.10 6.19
C ARG A 22 -20.71 15.12 6.26
N ASP A 23 -20.10 15.30 7.43
CA ASP A 23 -18.96 16.22 7.61
C ASP A 23 -17.76 15.82 6.76
N LEU A 24 -17.50 14.51 6.62
CA LEU A 24 -16.50 13.98 5.69
C LEU A 24 -16.83 14.33 4.23
N ALA A 25 -18.10 14.19 3.83
CA ALA A 25 -18.56 14.45 2.47
C ALA A 25 -18.60 15.95 2.12
N ASP A 26 -18.87 16.81 3.10
CA ASP A 26 -18.97 18.26 2.93
C ASP A 26 -17.59 18.89 2.67
N ASP A 27 -16.50 18.32 3.20
CA ASP A 27 -15.12 18.76 2.95
C ASP A 27 -14.17 17.59 2.64
N LEU A 28 -14.44 16.90 1.53
CA LEU A 28 -13.64 15.75 1.08
C LEU A 28 -12.17 16.10 0.81
N PHE A 29 -11.89 17.32 0.33
CA PHE A 29 -10.52 17.69 -0.03
C PHE A 29 -9.66 17.91 1.21
N VAL A 30 -10.11 18.71 2.18
CA VAL A 30 -9.33 18.99 3.39
C VAL A 30 -9.20 17.73 4.25
N THR A 31 -10.29 16.98 4.42
CA THR A 31 -10.28 15.73 5.20
C THR A 31 -9.35 14.68 4.60
N ALA A 32 -9.33 14.53 3.27
CA ALA A 32 -8.39 13.63 2.59
C ALA A 32 -6.94 14.08 2.74
N VAL A 33 -6.64 15.38 2.60
CA VAL A 33 -5.27 15.91 2.77
C VAL A 33 -4.77 15.68 4.20
N VAL A 34 -5.58 15.98 5.21
CA VAL A 34 -5.22 15.77 6.63
C VAL A 34 -4.98 14.28 6.90
N ASN A 35 -5.82 13.40 6.36
CA ASN A 35 -5.67 11.96 6.54
C ASN A 35 -4.43 11.41 5.82
N LEU A 36 -4.11 11.92 4.62
CA LEU A 36 -2.90 11.58 3.88
C LEU A 36 -1.63 12.03 4.62
N LEU A 37 -1.62 13.25 5.18
CA LEU A 37 -0.50 13.73 5.99
C LEU A 37 -0.28 12.83 7.21
N TRP A 38 -1.36 12.45 7.90
CA TRP A 38 -1.28 11.48 8.99
C TRP A 38 -0.70 10.13 8.54
N LEU A 39 -1.15 9.59 7.40
CA LEU A 39 -0.62 8.33 6.86
C LEU A 39 0.84 8.40 6.43
N ILE A 40 1.27 9.47 5.78
CA ILE A 40 2.67 9.66 5.36
C ILE A 40 3.59 9.62 6.58
N LEU A 41 3.20 10.27 7.67
CA LEU A 41 3.93 10.24 8.94
C LEU A 41 3.99 8.84 9.56
N MET A 42 2.95 8.02 9.36
CA MET A 42 2.90 6.63 9.84
C MET A 42 3.68 5.64 8.95
N LEU A 43 3.74 5.88 7.63
CA LEU A 43 4.34 4.97 6.66
C LEU A 43 5.88 5.08 6.61
N LEU A 44 6.46 6.15 7.16
CA LEU A 44 7.88 6.50 7.03
C LEU A 44 8.87 5.61 7.81
N ILE A 45 8.49 4.38 8.19
CA ILE A 45 9.32 3.47 8.99
C ILE A 45 9.97 2.39 8.08
N VAL A 46 10.91 2.83 7.24
CA VAL A 46 12.26 2.26 6.94
C VAL A 46 12.45 0.76 6.54
N THR A 47 11.46 -0.15 6.52
CA THR A 47 11.71 -1.61 6.30
C THR A 47 11.22 -2.20 4.97
N GLY A 48 11.11 -1.42 3.89
CA GLY A 48 10.51 -1.85 2.61
C GLY A 48 11.04 -3.16 2.03
N PRO A 49 12.35 -3.27 1.66
CA PRO A 49 12.86 -4.48 1.03
C PRO A 49 12.80 -5.73 1.93
N PRO A 50 13.21 -5.69 3.23
CA PRO A 50 13.05 -6.82 4.14
C PRO A 50 11.59 -7.27 4.33
N ALA A 51 10.64 -6.35 4.37
CA ALA A 51 9.22 -6.68 4.49
C ALA A 51 8.69 -7.43 3.25
N ILE A 52 9.11 -7.03 2.04
CA ILE A 52 8.74 -7.73 0.81
C ILE A 52 9.30 -9.16 0.82
N VAL A 53 10.58 -9.35 1.14
CA VAL A 53 11.18 -10.69 1.21
C VAL A 53 10.50 -11.55 2.27
N ALA A 54 10.19 -11.00 3.45
CA ALA A 54 9.46 -11.71 4.49
C ALA A 54 8.04 -12.11 4.06
N LEU A 55 7.34 -11.26 3.29
CA LEU A 55 6.03 -11.57 2.73
C LEU A 55 6.10 -12.76 1.75
N PHE A 56 7.11 -12.77 0.87
CA PHE A 56 7.31 -13.88 -0.08
C PHE A 56 7.72 -15.18 0.62
N TYR A 57 8.48 -15.12 1.72
CA TYR A 57 8.79 -16.30 2.54
C TYR A 57 7.52 -16.93 3.11
N VAL A 58 6.67 -16.13 3.77
CA VAL A 58 5.39 -16.62 4.32
C VAL A 58 4.47 -17.12 3.20
N GLY A 59 4.44 -16.43 2.06
CA GLY A 59 3.68 -16.86 0.88
C GLY A 59 4.14 -18.21 0.32
N ASN A 60 5.46 -18.43 0.24
CA ASN A 60 6.03 -19.70 -0.22
C ASN A 60 5.66 -20.85 0.72
N ARG A 61 5.76 -20.66 2.04
CA ARG A 61 5.34 -21.68 3.02
C ARG A 61 3.85 -22.01 2.93
N LYS A 62 3.00 -20.98 2.75
CA LYS A 62 1.56 -21.19 2.50
C LYS A 62 1.29 -21.95 1.20
N ALA A 63 2.05 -21.68 0.15
CA ALA A 63 1.91 -22.41 -1.12
C ALA A 63 2.28 -23.90 -0.99
N HIS A 64 3.17 -24.25 -0.05
CA HIS A 64 3.52 -25.62 0.31
C HIS A 64 2.56 -26.28 1.31
N GLY A 65 1.48 -25.60 1.71
CA GLY A 65 0.50 -26.12 2.66
C GLY A 65 0.97 -26.12 4.11
N GLU A 66 2.05 -25.41 4.43
CA GLU A 66 2.54 -25.30 5.80
C GLU A 66 1.68 -24.36 6.64
N VAL A 67 1.59 -24.65 7.94
CA VAL A 67 0.98 -23.74 8.92
C VAL A 67 1.94 -22.58 9.17
N THR A 68 1.46 -21.35 8.94
CA THR A 68 2.25 -20.12 9.10
C THR A 68 1.71 -19.26 10.24
N GLU A 69 2.60 -18.71 11.04
CA GLU A 69 2.34 -17.77 12.14
C GLU A 69 2.93 -16.39 11.87
N VAL A 70 2.52 -15.39 12.65
CA VAL A 70 3.09 -14.03 12.57
C VAL A 70 4.60 -14.03 12.91
N ASN A 71 5.04 -14.94 13.78
CA ASN A 71 6.45 -15.08 14.14
C ASN A 71 7.32 -15.45 12.93
N ASP A 72 6.76 -16.13 11.92
CA ASP A 72 7.49 -16.51 10.71
C ASP A 72 7.86 -15.31 9.84
N PHE A 73 7.00 -14.29 9.81
CA PHE A 73 7.29 -13.03 9.13
C PHE A 73 8.47 -12.31 9.80
N PHE A 74 8.44 -12.21 11.13
CA PHE A 74 9.50 -11.57 11.91
C PHE A 74 10.81 -12.34 11.93
N PHE A 75 10.73 -13.68 11.84
CA PHE A 75 11.88 -14.54 11.60
C PHE A 75 12.50 -14.22 10.24
N ALA A 76 11.71 -14.26 9.15
CA ALA A 76 12.20 -14.01 7.81
C ALA A 76 12.77 -12.60 7.62
N LEU A 77 12.14 -11.59 8.24
CA LEU A 77 12.58 -10.20 8.19
C LEU A 77 14.01 -10.03 8.74
N ARG A 78 14.35 -10.74 9.82
CA ARG A 78 15.70 -10.71 10.43
C ARG A 78 16.66 -11.66 9.72
N HIS A 79 16.21 -12.88 9.42
CA HIS A 79 17.03 -13.92 8.83
C HIS A 79 17.49 -13.56 7.41
N TYR A 80 16.60 -12.99 6.59
CA TYR A 80 16.89 -12.58 5.22
C TYR A 80 17.19 -11.09 5.07
N PHE A 81 17.46 -10.36 6.18
CA PHE A 81 17.63 -8.91 6.16
C PHE A 81 18.65 -8.44 5.11
N TRP A 82 19.85 -9.04 5.11
CA TRP A 82 20.91 -8.67 4.16
C TRP A 82 20.61 -9.11 2.73
N THR A 83 19.97 -10.26 2.54
CA THR A 83 19.54 -10.73 1.23
C THR A 83 18.50 -9.77 0.63
N ALA A 84 17.56 -9.31 1.46
CA ALA A 84 16.55 -8.35 1.06
C ALA A 84 17.12 -6.98 0.71
N TRP A 85 18.12 -6.50 1.45
CA TRP A 85 18.81 -5.25 1.11
C TRP A 85 19.64 -5.37 -0.17
N ARG A 86 20.30 -6.51 -0.42
CA ARG A 86 21.01 -6.76 -1.69
C ARG A 86 20.05 -6.77 -2.87
N TRP A 87 18.91 -7.46 -2.73
CA TRP A 87 17.84 -7.46 -3.74
C TRP A 87 17.28 -6.05 -3.96
N GLY A 88 16.98 -5.33 -2.88
CA GLY A 88 16.46 -3.96 -2.92
C GLY A 88 17.45 -2.99 -3.56
N LEU A 89 18.75 -3.11 -3.26
CA LEU A 89 19.80 -2.27 -3.83
C LEU A 89 19.93 -2.47 -5.34
N VAL A 90 19.89 -3.72 -5.84
CA VAL A 90 19.94 -3.98 -7.28
C VAL A 90 18.73 -3.38 -8.00
N ASN A 91 17.53 -3.53 -7.42
CA ASN A 91 16.33 -2.89 -7.97
C ASN A 91 16.44 -1.36 -7.92
N MET A 92 16.95 -0.79 -6.83
CA MET A 92 17.16 0.66 -6.69
C MET A 92 18.11 1.20 -7.75
N ILE A 93 19.26 0.53 -7.98
CA ILE A 93 20.26 0.93 -8.97
C ILE A 93 19.64 0.94 -10.38
N LEU A 94 18.87 -0.10 -10.73
CA LEU A 94 18.22 -0.18 -12.05
C LEU A 94 17.14 0.89 -12.23
N LEU A 95 16.36 1.16 -11.19
CA LEU A 95 15.38 2.26 -11.20
C LEU A 95 16.06 3.63 -11.36
N LEU A 96 17.18 3.86 -10.66
CA LEU A 96 17.97 5.09 -10.78
C LEU A 96 18.59 5.23 -12.17
N PHE A 97 19.09 4.14 -12.75
CA PHE A 97 19.64 4.13 -14.10
C PHE A 97 18.57 4.52 -15.13
N LEU A 98 17.37 3.96 -15.02
CA LEU A 98 16.27 4.31 -15.90
C LEU A 98 15.78 5.76 -15.69
N TRP A 99 15.68 6.20 -14.44
CA TRP A 99 15.32 7.58 -14.15
C TRP A 99 16.33 8.55 -14.79
N GLY A 100 17.62 8.24 -14.69
CA GLY A 100 18.69 8.96 -15.39
C GLY A 100 18.54 8.92 -16.91
N ASP A 101 18.23 7.76 -17.50
CA ASP A 101 17.99 7.60 -18.94
C ASP A 101 16.80 8.45 -19.41
N VAL A 102 15.66 8.40 -18.72
CA VAL A 102 14.47 9.19 -19.05
C VAL A 102 14.76 10.70 -18.95
N VAL A 103 15.49 11.12 -17.91
CA VAL A 103 15.89 12.52 -17.76
C VAL A 103 16.81 12.93 -18.91
N LEU A 104 17.85 12.15 -19.21
CA LEU A 104 18.83 12.50 -20.24
C LEU A 104 18.22 12.49 -21.65
N THR A 105 17.43 11.47 -21.98
CA THR A 105 16.76 11.35 -23.29
C THR A 105 15.62 12.33 -23.46
N GLY A 106 14.94 12.73 -22.38
CA GLY A 106 13.92 13.80 -22.39
C GLY A 106 14.49 15.14 -22.86
N HIS A 107 15.71 15.48 -22.43
CA HIS A 107 16.42 16.69 -22.88
C HIS A 107 16.96 16.58 -24.32
N LEU A 108 17.21 15.37 -24.81
CA LEU A 108 17.77 15.08 -26.16
C LEU A 108 16.69 14.66 -27.19
N SER A 109 15.41 14.82 -26.85
CA SER A 109 14.22 14.23 -27.49
C SER A 109 13.96 14.58 -28.96
N GLN A 110 14.81 15.43 -29.56
CA GLN A 110 14.75 15.80 -30.98
C GLN A 110 15.31 14.70 -31.92
N SER A 111 16.19 13.80 -31.43
CA SER A 111 16.80 12.77 -32.27
C SER A 111 15.99 11.47 -32.33
N ALA A 112 15.88 10.85 -33.51
CA ALA A 112 15.23 9.55 -33.68
C ALA A 112 15.94 8.43 -32.89
N PHE A 113 17.26 8.54 -32.76
CA PHE A 113 18.08 7.60 -31.98
C PHE A 113 17.75 7.64 -30.48
N ALA A 114 17.60 8.84 -29.90
CA ALA A 114 17.23 8.97 -28.48
C ALA A 114 15.85 8.34 -28.18
N ARG A 115 14.87 8.51 -29.07
CA ARG A 115 13.54 7.89 -28.93
C ARG A 115 13.60 6.37 -29.01
N PHE A 116 14.41 5.81 -29.91
CA PHE A 116 14.59 4.36 -30.01
C PHE A 116 15.27 3.79 -28.76
N ALA A 117 16.35 4.43 -28.28
CA ALA A 117 17.06 4.01 -27.07
C ALA A 117 16.13 4.03 -25.84
N GLN A 118 15.33 5.08 -25.69
CA GLN A 118 14.33 5.20 -24.63
C GLN A 118 13.31 4.05 -24.67
N GLY A 119 12.75 3.75 -25.84
CA GLY A 119 11.81 2.62 -26.01
C GLY A 119 12.44 1.27 -25.65
N PHE A 120 13.69 1.05 -26.04
CA PHE A 120 14.44 -0.15 -25.71
C PHE A 120 14.66 -0.30 -24.20
N TYR A 121 15.10 0.76 -23.49
CA TYR A 121 15.28 0.71 -22.04
C TYR A 121 13.97 0.53 -21.27
N LEU A 122 12.86 1.12 -21.75
CA LEU A 122 11.54 0.89 -21.17
C LEU A 122 11.11 -0.58 -21.29
N ILE A 123 11.34 -1.21 -22.44
CA ILE A 123 11.04 -2.65 -22.62
C ILE A 123 11.91 -3.49 -21.68
N LEU A 124 13.21 -3.19 -21.58
CA LEU A 124 14.10 -3.88 -20.65
C LEU A 124 13.64 -3.73 -19.19
N LEU A 125 13.15 -2.56 -18.79
CA LEU A 125 12.57 -2.37 -17.46
C LEU A 125 11.34 -3.24 -17.27
N VAL A 126 10.40 -3.24 -18.22
CA VAL A 126 9.18 -4.05 -18.11
C VAL A 126 9.56 -5.52 -17.94
N ILE A 127 10.51 -6.03 -18.73
CA ILE A 127 11.03 -7.39 -18.59
C ILE A 127 11.67 -7.59 -17.21
N TRP A 128 12.47 -6.63 -16.73
CA TRP A 128 13.10 -6.71 -15.40
C TRP A 128 12.08 -6.77 -14.26
N LEU A 129 11.03 -5.95 -14.32
CA LEU A 129 9.94 -5.94 -13.34
C LEU A 129 9.13 -7.24 -13.39
N PHE A 130 8.86 -7.76 -14.59
CA PHE A 130 8.22 -9.06 -14.77
C PHE A 130 9.06 -10.19 -14.19
N LEU A 131 10.37 -10.11 -14.32
CA LEU A 131 11.30 -11.08 -13.77
C LEU A 131 11.25 -11.09 -12.22
N GLN A 132 10.97 -9.95 -11.57
CA GLN A 132 10.81 -9.90 -10.11
C GLN A 132 9.60 -10.73 -9.61
N LEU A 133 8.60 -10.98 -10.45
CA LEU A 133 7.45 -11.82 -10.09
C LEU A 133 7.87 -13.24 -9.70
N TYR A 134 8.91 -13.77 -10.36
CA TYR A 134 9.42 -15.11 -10.14
C TYR A 134 10.70 -15.14 -9.31
N ALA A 135 11.47 -14.04 -9.27
CA ALA A 135 12.74 -13.99 -8.58
C ALA A 135 12.62 -14.32 -7.09
N LEU A 136 11.68 -13.70 -6.37
CA LEU A 136 11.52 -13.96 -4.93
C LEU A 136 10.97 -15.36 -4.63
N PRO A 137 9.98 -15.91 -5.36
CA PRO A 137 9.60 -17.31 -5.21
C PRO A 137 10.77 -18.28 -5.44
N PHE A 138 11.55 -18.09 -6.51
CA PHE A 138 12.72 -18.94 -6.77
C PHE A 138 13.83 -18.79 -5.75
N LEU A 139 13.91 -17.67 -5.02
CA LEU A 139 14.87 -17.51 -3.94
C LEU A 139 14.63 -18.51 -2.81
N PHE A 140 13.35 -18.82 -2.52
CA PHE A 140 12.96 -19.72 -1.44
C PHE A 140 12.85 -21.18 -1.87
N GLU A 141 12.76 -21.46 -3.16
CA GLU A 141 12.77 -22.83 -3.71
C GLU A 141 14.19 -23.45 -3.73
N GLN A 142 15.23 -22.64 -3.49
CA GLN A 142 16.62 -23.10 -3.52
C GLN A 142 17.04 -23.66 -2.16
N GLU A 143 17.79 -24.78 -2.17
CA GLU A 143 18.45 -25.30 -0.94
C GLU A 143 19.35 -24.24 -0.29
N GLN A 144 20.05 -23.43 -1.11
CA GLN A 144 20.87 -22.31 -0.67
C GLN A 144 20.38 -21.02 -1.34
N PRO A 145 19.77 -20.08 -0.59
CA PRO A 145 19.22 -18.86 -1.16
C PRO A 145 20.27 -18.00 -1.90
N SER A 146 20.16 -17.93 -3.22
CA SER A 146 21.04 -17.14 -4.09
C SER A 146 20.24 -16.26 -5.05
N LEU A 147 20.37 -14.93 -4.91
CA LEU A 147 19.69 -13.95 -5.77
C LEU A 147 20.06 -14.09 -7.25
N ARG A 148 21.32 -14.40 -7.54
CA ARG A 148 21.80 -14.59 -8.91
C ARG A 148 21.12 -15.80 -9.55
N LEU A 149 21.02 -16.92 -8.83
CA LEU A 149 20.36 -18.11 -9.32
C LEU A 149 18.86 -17.89 -9.44
N ALA A 150 18.26 -17.17 -8.50
CA ALA A 150 16.86 -16.81 -8.51
C ALA A 150 16.47 -16.00 -9.76
N TRP A 151 17.26 -14.96 -10.10
CA TRP A 151 17.04 -14.19 -11.32
C TRP A 151 17.26 -15.01 -12.60
N ARG A 152 18.28 -15.89 -12.60
CA ARG A 152 18.51 -16.79 -13.74
C ARG A 152 17.31 -17.72 -13.97
N ASN A 153 16.80 -18.35 -12.91
CA ASN A 153 15.66 -19.26 -13.00
C ASN A 153 14.38 -18.51 -13.38
N ALA A 154 14.18 -17.30 -12.84
CA ALA A 154 13.09 -16.41 -13.22
C ALA A 154 13.13 -16.04 -14.71
N ALA A 155 14.31 -15.73 -15.26
CA ALA A 155 14.48 -15.43 -16.69
C ALA A 155 14.13 -16.64 -17.56
N VAL A 156 14.57 -17.84 -17.17
CA VAL A 156 14.24 -19.09 -17.88
C VAL A 156 12.73 -19.35 -17.84
N MET A 157 12.08 -19.22 -16.67
CA MET A 157 10.64 -19.40 -16.52
C MET A 157 9.84 -18.43 -17.39
N LEU A 158 10.21 -17.14 -17.35
CA LEU A 158 9.58 -16.09 -18.16
C LEU A 158 9.72 -16.37 -19.66
N GLY A 159 10.94 -16.72 -20.10
CA GLY A 159 11.24 -16.97 -21.52
C GLY A 159 10.60 -18.25 -22.07
N GLN A 160 10.50 -19.31 -21.26
CA GLN A 160 9.87 -20.56 -21.67
C GLN A 160 8.34 -20.50 -21.62
N ASN A 161 7.78 -19.65 -20.75
CA ASN A 161 6.34 -19.59 -20.48
C ASN A 161 5.79 -18.17 -20.64
N VAL A 162 6.06 -17.54 -21.78
CA VAL A 162 5.66 -16.14 -22.04
C VAL A 162 4.15 -15.96 -21.94
N GLY A 163 3.36 -16.83 -22.58
CA GLY A 163 1.89 -16.73 -22.57
C GLY A 163 1.30 -16.84 -21.16
N PHE A 164 1.77 -17.82 -20.38
CA PHE A 164 1.40 -17.96 -18.96
C PHE A 164 1.80 -16.73 -18.15
N SER A 165 3.02 -16.22 -18.33
CA SER A 165 3.52 -15.07 -17.60
C SER A 165 2.75 -13.80 -17.90
N LEU A 166 2.33 -13.59 -19.15
CA LEU A 166 1.47 -12.47 -19.54
C LEU A 166 0.08 -12.58 -18.92
N ALA A 167 -0.53 -13.78 -18.95
CA ALA A 167 -1.83 -14.01 -18.32
C ALA A 167 -1.77 -13.80 -16.80
N LEU A 168 -0.73 -14.32 -16.14
CA LEU A 168 -0.51 -14.12 -14.71
C LEU A 168 -0.29 -12.65 -14.37
N ALA A 169 0.54 -11.94 -15.14
CA ALA A 169 0.76 -10.51 -14.94
C ALA A 169 -0.55 -9.71 -15.09
N ALA A 170 -1.36 -10.00 -16.11
CA ALA A 170 -2.65 -9.36 -16.30
C ALA A 170 -3.61 -9.62 -15.12
N ALA A 171 -3.68 -10.86 -14.64
CA ALA A 171 -4.47 -11.21 -13.47
C ALA A 171 -4.00 -10.48 -12.20
N LEU A 172 -2.69 -10.40 -11.97
CA LEU A 172 -2.11 -9.68 -10.84
C LEU A 172 -2.37 -8.19 -10.92
N VAL A 173 -2.23 -7.57 -12.10
CA VAL A 173 -2.57 -6.16 -12.30
C VAL A 173 -4.05 -5.91 -11.98
N ALA A 174 -4.96 -6.76 -12.45
CA ALA A 174 -6.38 -6.64 -12.13
C ALA A 174 -6.64 -6.75 -10.61
N VAL A 175 -6.06 -7.74 -9.94
CA VAL A 175 -6.17 -7.92 -8.49
C VAL A 175 -5.61 -6.72 -7.73
N LEU A 176 -4.45 -6.20 -8.15
CA LEU A 176 -3.80 -5.04 -7.53
C LEU A 176 -4.61 -3.76 -7.74
N LEU A 177 -5.17 -3.54 -8.93
CA LEU A 177 -6.01 -2.37 -9.22
C LEU A 177 -7.27 -2.37 -8.35
N VAL A 178 -7.96 -3.50 -8.27
CA VAL A 178 -9.16 -3.65 -7.43
C VAL A 178 -8.79 -3.44 -5.96
N SER A 179 -7.73 -4.11 -5.48
CA SER A 179 -7.27 -3.98 -4.09
C SER A 179 -6.84 -2.56 -3.74
N THR A 180 -6.14 -1.88 -4.65
CA THR A 180 -5.69 -0.49 -4.48
C THR A 180 -6.87 0.46 -4.43
N LEU A 181 -7.89 0.27 -5.28
CA LEU A 181 -9.10 1.10 -5.24
C LEU A 181 -9.78 1.03 -3.87
N PHE A 182 -9.98 -0.17 -3.33
CA PHE A 182 -10.56 -0.35 -1.99
C PHE A 182 -9.65 0.21 -0.89
N PHE A 183 -8.33 -0.03 -0.99
CA PHE A 183 -7.36 0.50 -0.03
C PHE A 183 -7.32 2.02 -0.02
N LEU A 184 -7.30 2.68 -1.18
CA LEU A 184 -7.30 4.14 -1.31
C LEU A 184 -8.55 4.77 -0.70
N VAL A 185 -9.73 4.17 -0.88
CA VAL A 185 -10.95 4.66 -0.24
C VAL A 185 -10.81 4.62 1.29
N ILE A 186 -10.32 3.51 1.84
CA ILE A 186 -10.12 3.34 3.28
C ILE A 186 -8.99 4.24 3.81
N MET A 187 -7.91 4.39 3.06
CA MET A 187 -6.77 5.24 3.41
C MET A 187 -7.00 6.73 3.13
N ALA A 188 -7.96 7.14 2.32
CA ALA A 188 -8.26 8.56 2.14
C ALA A 188 -9.14 9.08 3.27
N ALA A 189 -10.05 8.24 3.76
CA ALA A 189 -11.10 8.68 4.69
C ALA A 189 -11.06 7.99 6.06
N GLY A 190 -10.36 6.87 6.24
CA GLY A 190 -10.52 6.01 7.40
C GLY A 190 -10.09 6.62 8.73
N GLY A 191 -8.90 7.23 8.78
CA GLY A 191 -8.38 7.83 10.02
C GLY A 191 -9.20 9.04 10.45
N ILE A 192 -9.51 9.93 9.51
CA ILE A 192 -10.34 11.11 9.74
C ILE A 192 -11.79 10.74 10.06
N LEU A 193 -12.36 9.70 9.46
CA LEU A 193 -13.70 9.21 9.80
C LEU A 193 -13.75 8.68 11.23
N VAL A 194 -12.74 7.91 11.67
CA VAL A 194 -12.62 7.46 13.06
C VAL A 194 -12.51 8.66 14.00
N ALA A 195 -11.70 9.66 13.66
CA ALA A 195 -11.57 10.88 14.43
C ALA A 195 -12.90 11.67 14.51
N LEU A 196 -13.62 11.82 13.40
CA LEU A 196 -14.92 12.50 13.36
C LEU A 196 -15.97 11.77 14.22
N ILE A 197 -16.09 10.44 14.07
CA ILE A 197 -17.01 9.63 14.88
C ILE A 197 -16.68 9.76 16.37
N ALA A 198 -15.40 9.68 16.74
CA ALA A 198 -14.98 9.80 18.12
C ALA A 198 -15.30 11.19 18.70
N ASN A 199 -15.00 12.26 17.96
CA ASN A 199 -15.30 13.63 18.39
C ASN A 199 -16.80 13.88 18.52
N HIS A 200 -17.61 13.44 17.54
CA HIS A 200 -19.07 13.53 17.62
C HIS A 200 -19.66 12.73 18.77
N ALA A 201 -19.11 11.55 19.06
CA ALA A 201 -19.54 10.75 20.22
C ALA A 201 -19.26 11.48 21.55
N VAL A 202 -18.07 12.08 21.70
CA VAL A 202 -17.72 12.86 22.90
C VAL A 202 -18.62 14.09 23.03
N LEU A 203 -18.80 14.87 21.96
CA LEU A 203 -19.67 16.05 21.97
C LEU A 203 -21.11 15.69 22.31
N ASN A 204 -21.62 14.60 21.75
CA ASN A 204 -22.94 14.06 22.05
C ASN A 204 -23.11 13.76 23.55
N ARG A 205 -22.11 13.15 24.20
CA ARG A 205 -22.15 12.87 25.65
C ARG A 205 -22.07 14.14 26.48
N LEU A 206 -21.16 15.06 26.14
CA LEU A 206 -20.99 16.33 26.85
C LEU A 206 -22.24 17.22 26.81
N GLN A 207 -22.99 17.21 25.70
CA GLN A 207 -24.27 17.93 25.60
C GLN A 207 -25.33 17.39 26.56
N VAL A 208 -25.34 16.07 26.79
CA VAL A 208 -26.28 15.40 27.71
C VAL A 208 -25.90 15.71 29.15
N ASP A 209 -24.61 15.65 29.48
CA ASP A 209 -24.12 15.83 30.85
C ASP A 209 -24.10 17.31 31.29
N PHE A 210 -23.92 18.24 30.34
CA PHE A 210 -23.82 19.68 30.61
C PHE A 210 -24.79 20.51 29.75
N PRO A 211 -26.12 20.37 29.95
CA PRO A 211 -27.11 21.08 29.15
C PRO A 211 -27.02 22.60 29.37
N GLY A 212 -26.83 23.36 28.29
CA GLY A 212 -26.76 24.83 28.29
C GLY A 212 -25.37 25.42 28.02
N ASN A 213 -24.32 24.61 27.94
CA ASN A 213 -23.00 25.08 27.52
C ASN A 213 -22.91 25.20 25.99
N SER A 214 -22.89 26.43 25.49
CA SER A 214 -22.83 26.74 24.06
C SER A 214 -21.58 26.22 23.35
N LYS A 215 -20.51 25.86 24.09
CA LYS A 215 -19.31 25.24 23.50
C LYS A 215 -19.56 23.85 22.94
N PHE A 216 -20.57 23.13 23.44
CA PHE A 216 -20.84 21.75 23.03
C PHE A 216 -21.98 21.64 22.02
N SER A 217 -22.82 22.67 21.89
CA SER A 217 -23.85 22.73 20.85
C SER A 217 -23.15 22.95 19.51
N GLY A 218 -23.04 21.91 18.69
CA GLY A 218 -22.56 22.02 17.31
C GLY A 218 -23.31 23.15 16.60
N LYS A 219 -22.57 23.97 15.84
CA LYS A 219 -23.15 25.04 15.02
C LYS A 219 -24.04 24.45 13.93
#